data_AF-A0A1H1L1C6-F1
#
_entry.id   AF-A0A1H1L1C6-F1
#
_cell.length_a   1.000
_cell.length_b   1.000
_cell.length_c   1.000
_cell.angle_alpha   90.00
_cell.angle_beta   90.00
_cell.angle_gamma   90.00
#
_symmetry.space_group_name_H-M   'P 1'
#
loop_
_entity.id
_entity.type
_entity.pdbx_description
1 polymer ?
#
loop_
_entity_poly.entity_id
_entity_poly.type
_entity_poly.pdbx_seq_one_letter_code
_entity_poly.pdbx_strand_id
1 'polypeptide(L)'
;MYQKRAYRNKNVKKEISQKNKITKRDTIIALISFLGIFLAAAFFAYRMMFINPSEVHQADKNLAYQIVPNNEVCMLNNTYRTEAIPFVLIGKHAYFGCCNSCTDRLLKNPEERYAIDPITKVEVDKSMAIILRKVDDDSSIYYFNTTHNAKTFMIREKKNQKTEQI
;
A
#
# COMPACT_ATOMS: atom_id res chain seq x y z
N MET A 1 16.30 73.42 23.23
CA MET A 1 16.43 71.95 23.24
C MET A 1 16.06 71.34 21.87
N TYR A 2 16.90 71.43 20.82
CA TYR A 2 16.55 70.86 19.50
C TYR A 2 17.67 70.15 18.71
N GLN A 3 18.94 70.18 19.16
CA GLN A 3 20.03 69.54 18.40
C GLN A 3 20.43 68.13 18.87
N LYS A 4 20.01 67.68 20.06
CA LYS A 4 20.42 66.35 20.58
C LYS A 4 19.72 65.15 19.91
N ARG A 5 18.58 65.33 19.24
CA ARG A 5 17.84 64.22 18.59
C ARG A 5 18.47 63.78 17.25
N ALA A 6 19.00 64.72 16.46
CA ALA A 6 19.59 64.39 15.16
C ALA A 6 20.94 63.64 15.27
N TYR A 7 21.73 63.94 16.30
CA TYR A 7 23.02 63.29 16.51
C TYR A 7 22.89 61.82 16.95
N ARG A 8 21.89 61.50 17.79
CA ARG A 8 21.67 60.13 18.30
C ARG A 8 21.26 59.16 17.19
N ASN A 9 20.45 59.62 16.23
CA ASN A 9 19.96 58.77 15.13
C ASN A 9 21.05 58.41 14.12
N LYS A 10 22.04 59.28 13.91
CA LYS A 10 23.15 59.04 12.98
C LYS A 10 24.11 57.96 13.49
N ASN A 11 24.33 57.89 14.81
CA ASN A 11 25.19 56.89 15.43
C ASN A 11 24.56 55.49 15.43
N VAL A 12 23.25 55.39 15.72
CA VAL A 12 22.50 54.12 15.66
C VAL A 12 22.49 53.54 14.23
N LYS A 13 22.29 54.39 13.20
CA LYS A 13 22.31 53.94 11.80
C LYS A 13 23.70 53.46 11.35
N LYS A 14 24.77 54.06 11.88
CA LYS A 14 26.15 53.67 11.58
C LYS A 14 26.55 52.35 12.26
N GLU A 15 26.06 52.10 13.47
CA GLU A 15 26.24 50.82 14.20
C GLU A 15 25.50 49.65 13.55
N ILE A 16 24.27 49.85 13.08
CA ILE A 16 23.48 48.81 12.40
C ILE A 16 24.11 48.43 11.04
N SER A 17 24.69 49.40 10.32
CA SER A 17 25.36 49.15 9.04
C SER A 17 26.69 48.39 9.17
N GLN A 18 27.36 48.45 10.31
CA GLN A 18 28.67 47.80 10.49
C GLN A 18 28.58 46.36 11.02
N LYS A 19 27.44 45.95 11.60
CA LYS A 19 27.26 44.61 12.19
C LYS A 19 26.98 43.49 11.17
N ASN A 20 26.63 43.80 9.93
CA ASN A 20 26.35 42.79 8.89
C ASN A 20 27.48 42.66 7.87
N LYS A 21 28.74 42.61 8.32
CA LYS A 21 29.85 42.22 7.46
C LYS A 21 29.83 40.70 7.33
N ILE A 22 29.17 40.21 6.27
CA ILE A 22 29.24 38.81 5.82
C ILE A 22 30.72 38.41 5.76
N THR A 23 31.11 37.44 6.57
CA THR A 23 32.49 36.99 6.61
C THR A 23 32.74 35.99 5.49
N LYS A 24 34.00 35.80 5.08
CA LYS A 24 34.37 34.80 4.07
C LYS A 24 33.88 33.39 4.44
N ARG A 25 33.77 33.09 5.74
CA ARG A 25 33.25 31.82 6.27
C ARG A 25 31.75 31.70 6.02
N ASP A 26 30.99 32.76 6.20
CA ASP A 26 29.54 32.78 5.94
C ASP A 26 29.23 32.58 4.45
N THR A 27 30.03 33.18 3.56
CA THR A 27 29.91 32.91 2.11
C THR A 27 30.24 31.48 1.75
N ILE A 28 31.23 30.86 2.41
CA ILE A 28 31.59 29.44 2.16
C ILE A 28 30.45 28.52 2.64
N ILE A 29 29.89 28.78 3.81
CA ILE A 29 28.76 28.00 4.36
C ILE A 29 27.54 28.11 3.44
N ALA A 30 27.25 29.32 2.94
CA ALA A 30 26.16 29.53 1.98
C ALA A 30 26.37 28.72 0.70
N LEU A 31 27.58 28.75 0.11
CA LEU A 31 27.89 28.02 -1.12
C LEU A 31 27.81 26.50 -0.94
N ILE A 32 28.32 25.97 0.18
CA ILE A 32 28.22 24.53 0.49
C ILE A 32 26.76 24.11 0.66
N SER A 33 25.94 24.96 1.29
CA SER A 33 24.51 24.70 1.48
C SER A 33 23.76 24.66 0.15
N PHE A 34 24.02 25.63 -0.74
CA PHE A 34 23.42 25.64 -2.08
C PHE A 34 23.82 24.43 -2.91
N LEU A 35 25.11 24.04 -2.85
CA LEU A 35 25.59 22.84 -3.56
C LEU A 35 24.95 21.56 -3.02
N GLY A 36 24.83 21.42 -1.70
CA GLY A 36 24.18 20.27 -1.07
C GLY A 36 22.70 20.15 -1.44
N ILE A 37 21.97 21.25 -1.45
CA ILE A 37 20.56 21.29 -1.88
C ILE A 37 20.44 20.88 -3.35
N PHE A 38 21.33 21.38 -4.21
CA PHE A 38 21.34 21.03 -5.63
C PHE A 38 21.60 19.55 -5.87
N LEU A 39 22.58 18.97 -5.17
CA LEU A 39 22.89 17.54 -5.23
C LEU A 39 21.74 16.67 -4.69
N ALA A 40 21.10 17.09 -3.60
CA ALA A 40 19.93 16.39 -3.08
C ALA A 40 18.75 16.44 -4.06
N ALA A 41 18.44 17.61 -4.63
CA ALA A 41 17.38 17.76 -5.62
C ALA A 41 17.66 16.93 -6.89
N ALA A 42 18.91 16.90 -7.36
CA ALA A 42 19.31 16.06 -8.48
C ALA A 42 19.20 14.56 -8.14
N PHE A 43 19.56 14.14 -6.93
CA PHE A 43 19.37 12.77 -6.47
C PHE A 43 17.88 12.40 -6.42
N PHE A 44 17.02 13.27 -5.86
CA PHE A 44 15.57 13.05 -5.84
C PHE A 44 14.97 12.99 -7.26
N ALA A 45 15.41 13.87 -8.17
CA ALA A 45 14.96 13.88 -9.56
C ALA A 45 15.43 12.62 -10.32
N TYR A 46 16.68 12.20 -10.12
CA TYR A 46 17.20 10.95 -10.67
C TYR A 46 16.42 9.75 -10.13
N ARG A 47 16.11 9.72 -8.83
CA ARG A 47 15.24 8.70 -8.24
C ARG A 47 13.86 8.73 -8.87
N MET A 48 13.27 9.89 -9.11
CA MET A 48 11.96 10.00 -9.77
C MET A 48 11.97 9.55 -11.24
N MET A 49 13.06 9.82 -11.96
CA MET A 49 13.18 9.54 -13.40
C MET A 49 13.64 8.10 -13.69
N PHE A 50 14.43 7.49 -12.81
CA PHE A 50 14.98 6.14 -12.98
C PHE A 50 14.33 5.08 -12.08
N ILE A 51 13.70 5.47 -10.97
CA ILE A 51 12.75 4.58 -10.26
C ILE A 51 11.39 4.82 -10.88
N ASN A 52 11.17 4.16 -12.02
CA ASN A 52 9.82 3.88 -12.46
C ASN A 52 9.15 3.05 -11.35
N PRO A 53 8.06 3.49 -10.69
CA PRO A 53 7.22 2.58 -9.92
C PRO A 53 6.41 1.73 -10.90
N SER A 54 7.07 1.02 -11.80
CA SER A 54 6.42 0.21 -12.84
C SER A 54 6.48 -1.26 -12.47
N GLU A 55 6.04 -1.62 -11.26
CA GLU A 55 5.79 -3.02 -10.87
C GLU A 55 4.59 -3.19 -9.93
N VAL A 56 3.62 -2.25 -9.89
CA VAL A 56 2.40 -2.47 -9.08
C VAL A 56 1.12 -2.61 -9.91
N HIS A 57 1.06 -2.13 -11.15
CA HIS A 57 -0.14 -2.30 -11.98
C HIS A 57 0.19 -2.52 -13.47
N GLN A 58 0.93 -3.57 -13.81
CA GLN A 58 0.64 -4.25 -15.07
C GLN A 58 -0.56 -5.15 -14.83
N ALA A 59 -1.76 -4.58 -15.02
CA ALA A 59 -2.95 -5.37 -15.29
C ALA A 59 -2.74 -6.05 -16.64
N ASP A 60 -2.05 -7.19 -16.61
CA ASP A 60 -2.02 -8.18 -17.67
C ASP A 60 -3.49 -8.48 -18.02
N LYS A 61 -3.92 -8.10 -19.23
CA LYS A 61 -5.31 -8.28 -19.71
C LYS A 61 -5.70 -9.77 -19.81
N ASN A 62 -4.78 -10.69 -19.52
CA ASN A 62 -5.02 -12.13 -19.31
C ASN A 62 -4.84 -12.53 -17.83
N LEU A 63 -5.41 -11.77 -16.89
CA LEU A 63 -5.43 -12.18 -15.49
C LEU A 63 -6.44 -13.32 -15.32
N ALA A 64 -5.98 -14.58 -15.43
CA ALA A 64 -6.81 -15.76 -15.11
C ALA A 64 -7.29 -15.76 -13.65
N TYR A 65 -6.67 -14.96 -12.78
CA TYR A 65 -6.97 -14.84 -11.36
C TYR A 65 -7.04 -13.39 -10.93
N GLN A 66 -7.90 -13.10 -9.95
CA GLN A 66 -8.14 -11.76 -9.41
C GLN A 66 -8.20 -11.82 -7.89
N ILE A 67 -7.57 -10.86 -7.21
CA ILE A 67 -7.77 -10.67 -5.77
C ILE A 67 -9.10 -9.97 -5.56
N VAL A 68 -9.95 -10.52 -4.71
CA VAL A 68 -11.32 -10.03 -4.44
C VAL A 68 -11.47 -9.64 -2.97
N PRO A 69 -12.29 -8.64 -2.66
CA PRO A 69 -12.58 -8.25 -1.28
C PRO A 69 -13.46 -9.28 -0.58
N ASN A 70 -13.40 -9.31 0.76
CA ASN A 70 -14.16 -10.24 1.60
C ASN A 70 -15.69 -10.13 1.41
N ASN A 71 -16.20 -8.92 1.16
CA ASN A 71 -17.62 -8.64 1.03
C ASN A 71 -18.22 -9.04 -0.34
N GLU A 72 -17.43 -9.64 -1.22
CA GLU A 72 -17.86 -10.18 -2.51
C GLU A 72 -17.76 -11.72 -2.53
N VAL A 73 -17.51 -12.36 -1.38
CA VAL A 73 -17.27 -13.79 -1.29
C VAL A 73 -18.16 -14.43 -0.24
N CYS A 74 -18.93 -15.43 -0.65
CA CYS A 74 -19.58 -16.34 0.29
C CYS A 74 -18.54 -17.28 0.88
N MET A 75 -18.18 -17.07 2.14
CA MET A 75 -17.15 -17.83 2.83
C MET A 75 -17.59 -19.28 3.13
N LEU A 76 -18.90 -19.55 3.22
CA LEU A 76 -19.38 -20.92 3.45
C LEU A 76 -19.22 -21.78 2.19
N ASN A 77 -19.67 -21.27 1.05
CA ASN A 77 -19.69 -22.02 -0.21
C ASN A 77 -18.49 -21.73 -1.12
N ASN A 78 -17.57 -20.86 -0.69
CA ASN A 78 -16.39 -20.44 -1.46
C ASN A 78 -16.76 -19.93 -2.86
N THR A 79 -17.71 -19.00 -2.93
CA THR A 79 -18.24 -18.50 -4.20
C THR A 79 -18.19 -16.98 -4.26
N TYR A 80 -17.80 -16.44 -5.41
CA TYR A 80 -17.81 -15.01 -5.70
C TYR A 80 -19.20 -14.51 -6.07
N ARG A 81 -19.52 -13.28 -5.63
CA ARG A 81 -20.75 -12.56 -5.97
C ARG A 81 -20.50 -11.06 -5.99
N THR A 82 -20.99 -10.40 -7.03
CA THR A 82 -20.92 -8.94 -7.18
C THR A 82 -22.01 -8.19 -6.42
N GLU A 83 -23.07 -8.90 -6.01
CA GLU A 83 -24.15 -8.34 -5.19
C GLU A 83 -23.74 -8.21 -3.72
N ALA A 84 -24.39 -7.29 -3.01
CA ALA A 84 -24.20 -7.16 -1.58
C ALA A 84 -24.66 -8.43 -0.85
N ILE A 85 -23.79 -9.00 -0.02
CA ILE A 85 -24.05 -10.21 0.77
C ILE A 85 -24.05 -9.91 2.28
N PRO A 86 -24.90 -10.60 3.08
CA PRO A 86 -24.92 -10.42 4.53
C PRO A 86 -23.64 -10.94 5.20
N PHE A 87 -23.39 -10.45 6.42
CA PHE A 87 -22.27 -10.87 7.24
C PHE A 87 -22.66 -11.03 8.71
N VAL A 88 -21.82 -11.75 9.44
CA VAL A 88 -21.89 -11.86 10.90
C VAL A 88 -20.58 -11.40 11.52
N LEU A 89 -20.68 -10.70 12.66
CA LEU A 89 -19.52 -10.29 13.46
C LEU A 89 -19.25 -11.30 14.56
N ILE A 90 -18.01 -11.76 14.67
CA ILE A 90 -17.54 -12.67 15.72
C ILE A 90 -16.25 -12.06 16.27
N GLY A 91 -16.36 -11.45 17.46
CA GLY A 91 -15.28 -10.61 18.00
C GLY A 91 -15.01 -9.40 17.11
N LYS A 92 -13.82 -9.30 16.54
CA LYS A 92 -13.40 -8.22 15.62
C LYS A 92 -13.48 -8.61 14.14
N HIS A 93 -13.92 -9.83 13.85
CA HIS A 93 -13.90 -10.43 12.52
C HIS A 93 -15.29 -10.41 11.88
N ALA A 94 -15.35 -10.10 10.59
CA ALA A 94 -16.57 -10.13 9.78
C ALA A 94 -16.51 -11.31 8.81
N TYR A 95 -17.52 -12.17 8.85
CA TYR A 95 -17.64 -13.33 7.98
C TYR A 95 -18.86 -13.18 7.08
N PHE A 96 -18.65 -13.30 5.76
CA PHE A 96 -19.66 -13.03 4.76
C PHE A 96 -20.26 -14.34 4.21
N GLY A 97 -21.59 -14.38 4.09
CA GLY A 97 -22.33 -15.51 3.55
C GLY A 97 -23.37 -15.04 2.54
N CYS A 98 -23.66 -15.82 1.49
CA CYS A 98 -24.60 -15.38 0.45
C CYS A 98 -26.07 -15.32 0.89
N CYS A 99 -26.41 -15.82 2.09
CA CYS A 99 -27.75 -15.74 2.68
C CYS A 99 -27.69 -15.91 4.21
N ASN A 100 -28.81 -15.65 4.90
CA ASN A 100 -28.88 -15.74 6.37
C ASN A 100 -28.50 -17.13 6.90
N SER A 101 -28.89 -18.20 6.21
CA SER A 101 -28.49 -19.56 6.60
C SER A 101 -26.97 -19.77 6.53
N CYS A 102 -26.29 -19.13 5.56
CA CYS A 102 -24.84 -19.19 5.46
C CYS A 102 -24.17 -18.44 6.62
N THR A 103 -24.64 -17.24 6.95
CA THR A 103 -24.11 -16.47 8.09
C THR A 103 -24.40 -17.17 9.43
N ASP A 104 -25.55 -17.80 9.58
CA ASP A 104 -25.91 -18.58 10.77
C ASP A 104 -24.98 -19.79 10.97
N ARG A 105 -24.62 -20.48 9.88
CA ARG A 105 -23.63 -21.56 9.92
C ARG A 105 -22.26 -21.03 10.32
N LEU A 106 -21.78 -19.96 9.70
CA LEU A 106 -20.49 -19.33 10.04
C LEU A 106 -20.45 -18.90 11.52
N LEU A 107 -21.57 -18.48 12.08
CA LEU A 107 -21.69 -18.14 13.50
C LEU A 107 -21.58 -19.38 14.39
N LYS A 108 -22.35 -20.43 14.09
CA LYS A 108 -22.49 -21.62 14.94
C LYS A 108 -21.33 -22.60 14.85
N ASN A 109 -20.65 -22.65 13.70
CA ASN A 109 -19.68 -23.68 13.34
C ASN A 109 -18.29 -23.06 13.14
N PRO A 110 -17.39 -23.10 14.13
CA PRO A 110 -16.05 -22.52 14.04
C PRO A 110 -15.21 -23.02 12.87
N GLU A 111 -15.31 -24.31 12.55
CA GLU A 111 -14.61 -24.97 11.45
C GLU A 111 -14.91 -24.35 10.08
N GLU A 112 -16.11 -23.79 9.87
CA GLU A 112 -16.50 -23.16 8.60
C GLU A 112 -15.77 -21.84 8.32
N ARG A 113 -15.17 -21.25 9.36
CA ARG A 113 -14.48 -19.95 9.31
C ARG A 113 -13.03 -20.06 8.84
N TYR A 114 -12.53 -21.28 8.65
CA TYR A 114 -11.15 -21.53 8.27
C TYR A 114 -11.07 -22.18 6.89
N ALA A 115 -9.94 -21.96 6.22
CA ALA A 115 -9.56 -22.59 4.98
C ALA A 115 -8.10 -23.05 5.07
N ILE A 116 -7.61 -23.80 4.07
CA ILE A 116 -6.21 -24.21 3.99
C ILE A 116 -5.51 -23.41 2.90
N ASP A 117 -4.41 -22.75 3.24
CA ASP A 117 -3.56 -22.05 2.28
C ASP A 117 -2.95 -23.08 1.28
N PRO A 118 -3.22 -22.97 -0.03
CA PRO A 118 -2.75 -23.94 -1.02
C PRO A 118 -1.22 -24.06 -1.13
N ILE A 119 -0.48 -23.02 -0.72
CA ILE A 119 0.99 -22.98 -0.79
C ILE A 119 1.62 -23.55 0.48
N THR A 120 1.21 -23.07 1.66
CA THR A 120 1.86 -23.47 2.93
C THR A 120 1.18 -24.65 3.61
N LYS A 121 -0.04 -25.02 3.20
CA LYS A 121 -0.89 -26.04 3.84
C LYS A 121 -1.27 -25.75 5.28
N VAL A 122 -1.14 -24.49 5.70
CA VAL A 122 -1.52 -24.02 7.04
C VAL A 122 -2.95 -23.49 6.99
N GLU A 123 -3.66 -23.65 8.11
CA GLU A 123 -4.99 -23.09 8.32
C GLU A 123 -4.96 -21.56 8.30
N VAL A 124 -5.94 -20.95 7.63
CA VAL A 124 -6.12 -19.50 7.52
C VAL A 124 -7.54 -19.12 7.89
N ASP A 125 -7.69 -18.11 8.74
CA ASP A 125 -9.00 -17.51 9.03
C ASP A 125 -9.50 -16.76 7.79
N LYS A 126 -10.67 -17.15 7.28
CA LYS A 126 -11.25 -16.61 6.05
C LYS A 126 -11.47 -15.10 6.13
N SER A 127 -11.74 -14.53 7.31
CA SER A 127 -11.96 -13.09 7.50
C SER A 127 -10.69 -12.25 7.36
N MET A 128 -9.52 -12.86 7.55
CA MET A 128 -8.21 -12.21 7.46
C MET A 128 -7.44 -12.59 6.18
N ALA A 129 -7.95 -13.55 5.43
CA ALA A 129 -7.29 -14.11 4.28
C ALA A 129 -7.18 -13.11 3.12
N ILE A 130 -6.11 -13.26 2.34
CA ILE A 130 -6.08 -12.76 0.97
C ILE A 130 -6.89 -13.72 0.11
N ILE A 131 -7.96 -13.23 -0.51
CA ILE A 131 -8.86 -14.05 -1.32
C ILE A 131 -8.54 -13.89 -2.80
N LEU A 132 -8.31 -15.01 -3.49
CA LEU A 132 -8.05 -15.08 -4.91
C LEU A 132 -9.19 -15.85 -5.60
N ARG A 133 -9.75 -15.28 -6.65
CA ARG A 133 -10.76 -15.87 -7.52
C ARG A 133 -10.16 -16.21 -8.87
N LYS A 134 -10.56 -17.32 -9.50
CA LYS A 134 -10.32 -17.55 -10.93
C LYS A 134 -11.38 -16.79 -11.75
N VAL A 135 -10.96 -15.94 -12.69
CA VAL A 135 -11.87 -14.98 -13.34
C VAL A 135 -13.03 -15.64 -14.11
N ASP A 136 -12.77 -16.81 -14.69
CA ASP A 136 -13.76 -17.58 -15.48
C ASP A 136 -14.56 -18.59 -14.66
N ASP A 137 -14.37 -18.64 -13.34
CA ASP A 137 -15.06 -19.58 -12.46
C ASP A 137 -15.30 -18.97 -11.06
N ASP A 138 -16.54 -18.54 -10.83
CA ASP A 138 -16.95 -17.94 -9.58
C ASP A 138 -16.92 -18.89 -8.38
N SER A 139 -16.82 -20.20 -8.60
CA SER A 139 -16.68 -21.21 -7.53
C SER A 139 -15.22 -21.51 -7.16
N SER A 140 -14.26 -21.01 -7.94
CA SER A 140 -12.83 -21.18 -7.70
C SER A 140 -12.29 -20.06 -6.81
N ILE A 141 -12.58 -20.15 -5.51
CA ILE A 141 -12.06 -19.25 -4.47
C ILE A 141 -10.94 -19.93 -3.67
N TYR A 142 -9.82 -19.22 -3.52
CA TYR A 142 -8.65 -19.64 -2.76
C TYR A 142 -8.33 -18.62 -1.67
N TYR A 143 -7.93 -19.10 -0.49
CA TYR A 143 -7.58 -18.27 0.66
C TYR A 143 -6.10 -18.42 0.97
N PHE A 144 -5.43 -17.30 1.26
CA PHE A 144 -4.00 -17.27 1.55
C PHE A 144 -3.70 -16.45 2.79
N ASN A 145 -2.70 -16.89 3.56
CA ASN A 145 -2.23 -16.17 4.73
C ASN A 145 -1.43 -14.91 4.34
N THR A 146 -0.85 -14.88 3.14
CA THR A 146 -0.05 -13.75 2.66
C THR A 146 -0.25 -13.49 1.17
N THR A 147 -0.03 -12.23 0.76
CA THR A 147 -0.01 -11.84 -0.66
C THR A 147 1.08 -12.56 -1.44
N HIS A 148 2.19 -12.93 -0.78
CA HIS A 148 3.26 -13.71 -1.42
C HIS A 148 2.75 -15.09 -1.84
N ASN A 149 2.01 -15.79 -0.98
CA ASN A 149 1.46 -17.11 -1.31
C ASN A 149 0.46 -17.02 -2.47
N ALA A 150 -0.43 -16.03 -2.47
CA ALA A 150 -1.37 -15.81 -3.58
C ALA A 150 -0.62 -15.57 -4.91
N LYS A 151 0.44 -14.76 -4.91
CA LYS A 151 1.29 -14.53 -6.08
C LYS A 151 2.00 -15.79 -6.55
N THR A 152 2.58 -16.56 -5.62
CA THR A 152 3.24 -17.83 -5.92
C THR A 152 2.27 -18.84 -6.53
N PHE A 153 1.03 -18.91 -6.02
CA PHE A 153 -0.03 -19.73 -6.59
C PHE A 153 -0.34 -19.33 -8.04
N MET A 154 -0.59 -18.04 -8.31
CA MET A 154 -0.84 -17.55 -9.67
C MET A 154 0.28 -17.90 -10.65
N ILE A 155 1.55 -17.79 -10.22
CA ILE A 155 2.71 -18.13 -11.05
C ILE A 155 2.76 -19.64 -11.33
N ARG A 156 2.49 -20.48 -10.32
CA ARG A 156 2.45 -21.93 -10.46
C ARG A 156 1.36 -22.35 -11.46
N GLU A 157 0.16 -21.81 -11.32
CA GLU A 157 -0.95 -22.12 -12.21
C GLU A 157 -0.67 -21.67 -13.66
N LYS A 158 -0.08 -20.49 -13.87
CA LYS A 158 0.35 -20.04 -15.20
C LYS A 158 1.40 -20.95 -15.84
N LYS A 159 2.26 -21.61 -15.06
CA LYS A 159 3.24 -22.58 -15.58
C LYS A 159 2.55 -23.87 -16.02
N ASN A 160 1.66 -24.42 -15.19
CA ASN A 160 0.95 -25.66 -15.49
C ASN A 160 0.12 -25.53 -16.79
N GLN A 161 -0.58 -24.41 -16.97
CA GLN A 161 -1.37 -24.13 -18.18
C GLN A 161 -0.53 -24.10 -19.47
N LYS A 162 0.74 -23.69 -19.40
CA LYS A 162 1.65 -23.69 -20.56
C LYS A 162 2.17 -25.08 -20.89
N THR A 163 2.27 -25.98 -19.90
CA THR A 163 2.76 -27.34 -20.09
C THR A 163 1.69 -28.25 -20.70
N GLU A 164 0.40 -28.00 -20.46
CA GLU A 164 -0.71 -28.75 -21.07
C GLU A 164 -1.02 -28.35 -22.52
N GLN A 165 -0.36 -27.31 -23.04
CA GLN A 165 -0.54 -26.80 -24.41
C GLN A 165 0.57 -27.25 -25.38
N ILE A 166 1.44 -28.18 -24.96
CA ILE A 166 2.52 -28.79 -25.75
C ILE A 166 2.26 -30.30 -25.83
#